data_AF-A0A0D2K9H7-F1
#
_entry.id   AF-A0A0D2K9H7-F1
#
_cell.length_a   1.000
_cell.length_b   1.000
_cell.length_c   1.000
_cell.angle_alpha   90.00
_cell.angle_beta   90.00
_cell.angle_gamma   90.00
#
_symmetry.space_group_name_H-M   'P 1'
#
loop_
_entity.id
_entity.type
_entity.pdbx_description
1 polymer ?
#
loop_
_entity_poly.entity_id
_entity_poly.type
_entity_poly.pdbx_seq_one_letter_code
_entity_poly.pdbx_strand_id
1 'polypeptide(L)'
;MASKKPLSGNSALKKTITDLEGLVIQRQRQVEVLAAEQHRLSTRASMVNLVGRHAMALLQLGSMLKGSSAPDGSEGGLECLATADPGTVDCARITTSGGGGGGGSVAEKWVRDYVRQMRRDYDAAPAGDAANCTAPDLLQQSSGSGSGSGVGETDAAVPLGWCPAAAARRAGDAGFEPTTATLRRHLRGFVLTCAPLLIRLQSGAPDADAALRRVQAELKQMLEVVAMIAMGEGGGAAPAPSAFASILMSSLEAPDDGPLLETGPAVPDTHWEWAVAQIGLSSVQEEQLLTFYEFLNTRMAGIIAARERLAAQCGGAAASDVEAQERLVSDLTAVQRDYLINSAAATLAIYGSILRSDQVARFMVACFPYVSSLSGLHRALEALRARSRAEVDAEAQSRGQLAASQQQEPPPRQTLQQERDEERQQRPQPMQEQRDTQQAEEEQQQQQQQQPQRRPRQRPRTADKRQPARGRRATPSGNGCDAAALGNGGAGATGQGSETSSSTGPAEGPPHP
;
A
#
# COMPACT_ATOMS: atom_id res chain seq x y z
N MET A 1 54.25 -33.93 -41.66
CA MET A 1 53.82 -32.52 -41.78
C MET A 1 52.35 -32.49 -42.18
N ALA A 2 51.44 -32.27 -41.23
CA ALA A 2 50.02 -32.23 -41.51
C ALA A 2 49.63 -30.84 -42.05
N SER A 3 49.17 -30.80 -43.30
CA SER A 3 48.69 -29.59 -43.97
C SER A 3 47.41 -29.09 -43.29
N LYS A 4 47.52 -27.96 -42.57
CA LYS A 4 46.37 -27.24 -42.01
C LYS A 4 45.54 -26.69 -43.18
N LYS A 5 44.40 -27.33 -43.47
CA LYS A 5 43.41 -26.80 -44.42
C LYS A 5 42.96 -25.41 -43.95
N PRO A 6 42.93 -24.39 -44.84
CA PRO A 6 42.45 -23.07 -44.48
C PRO A 6 40.98 -23.17 -44.06
N LEU A 7 40.67 -22.69 -42.86
CA LEU A 7 39.29 -22.56 -42.37
C LEU A 7 38.51 -21.70 -43.36
N SER A 8 37.43 -22.28 -43.92
CA SER A 8 36.49 -21.56 -44.79
C SER A 8 35.98 -20.31 -44.07
N GLY A 9 36.02 -19.14 -44.73
CA GLY A 9 35.60 -17.85 -44.15
C GLY A 9 34.18 -17.84 -43.59
N ASN A 10 33.32 -18.76 -44.03
CA ASN A 10 31.96 -18.94 -43.50
C ASN A 10 31.93 -19.45 -42.05
N SER A 11 32.95 -20.21 -41.61
CA SER A 11 33.03 -20.71 -40.23
C SER A 11 33.37 -19.60 -39.23
N ALA A 12 34.29 -18.71 -39.60
CA ALA A 12 34.66 -17.56 -38.79
C ALA A 12 33.49 -16.57 -38.64
N LEU A 13 32.78 -16.29 -39.74
CA LEU A 13 31.60 -15.41 -39.72
C LEU A 13 30.49 -15.95 -38.81
N LYS A 14 30.16 -17.24 -38.92
CA LYS A 14 29.14 -17.87 -38.07
C LYS A 14 29.48 -17.79 -36.60
N LYS A 15 30.76 -18.04 -36.25
CA LYS A 15 31.24 -17.90 -34.87
C LYS A 15 31.04 -16.47 -34.37
N THR A 16 31.45 -15.46 -35.13
CA THR A 16 31.28 -14.05 -34.75
C THR A 16 29.80 -13.67 -34.56
N ILE A 17 28.90 -14.17 -35.41
CA ILE A 17 27.45 -13.93 -35.27
C ILE A 17 26.95 -14.51 -33.95
N THR A 18 27.26 -15.77 -33.64
CA THR A 18 26.86 -16.42 -32.38
C THR A 18 27.45 -15.71 -31.15
N ASP A 19 28.70 -15.25 -31.23
CA ASP A 19 29.36 -14.51 -30.14
C ASP A 19 28.65 -13.15 -29.91
N LEU A 20 28.26 -12.45 -30.98
CA LEU A 20 27.51 -11.19 -30.89
C LEU A 20 26.09 -11.39 -30.37
N GLU A 21 25.38 -12.43 -30.81
CA GLU A 21 24.06 -12.80 -30.28
C GLU A 21 24.13 -13.08 -28.78
N GLY A 22 25.13 -13.84 -28.34
CA GLY A 22 25.39 -14.09 -26.92
C GLY A 22 25.63 -12.79 -26.14
N LEU A 23 26.43 -11.86 -26.68
CA LEU A 23 26.71 -10.58 -26.05
C LEU A 23 25.47 -9.69 -25.98
N VAL A 24 24.64 -9.64 -27.02
CA VAL A 24 23.38 -8.88 -27.03
C VAL A 24 22.43 -9.41 -25.96
N ILE A 25 22.25 -10.74 -25.87
CA ILE A 25 21.42 -11.37 -24.83
C ILE A 25 21.97 -11.04 -23.44
N GLN A 26 23.28 -11.09 -23.24
CA GLN A 26 23.91 -10.73 -21.97
C GLN A 26 23.68 -9.26 -21.59
N ARG A 27 23.83 -8.33 -22.54
CA ARG A 27 23.60 -6.89 -22.30
C ARG A 27 22.14 -6.59 -22.05
N GLN A 28 21.22 -7.24 -22.77
CA GLN A 28 19.78 -7.14 -22.54
C GLN A 28 19.43 -7.53 -21.10
N ARG A 29 19.96 -8.66 -20.61
CA ARG A 29 19.79 -9.09 -19.21
C ARG A 29 20.35 -8.07 -18.21
N GLN A 30 21.52 -7.48 -18.49
CA GLN A 30 22.09 -6.44 -17.63
C GLN A 30 21.22 -5.19 -17.57
N VAL A 31 20.67 -4.76 -18.71
CA VAL A 31 19.74 -3.62 -18.77
C VAL A 31 18.49 -3.90 -17.97
N GLU A 32 17.92 -5.10 -18.08
CA GLU A 32 16.75 -5.53 -17.31
C GLU A 32 17.01 -5.53 -15.80
N VAL A 33 18.16 -6.06 -15.36
CA VAL A 33 18.58 -6.05 -13.95
C VAL A 33 18.76 -4.62 -13.43
N LEU A 34 19.43 -3.75 -14.18
CA LEU A 34 19.62 -2.36 -13.79
C LEU A 34 18.31 -1.57 -13.79
N ALA A 35 17.41 -1.83 -14.73
CA ALA A 35 16.08 -1.21 -14.77
C ALA A 35 15.22 -1.64 -13.57
N ALA A 36 15.26 -2.93 -13.21
CA ALA A 36 14.59 -3.44 -12.02
C ALA A 36 15.16 -2.82 -10.74
N GLU A 37 16.49 -2.69 -10.64
CA GLU A 37 17.14 -2.06 -9.49
C GLU A 37 16.82 -0.56 -9.40
N GLN A 38 16.83 0.16 -10.52
CA GLN A 38 16.42 1.56 -10.56
C GLN A 38 14.96 1.74 -10.14
N HIS A 39 14.07 0.87 -10.62
CA HIS A 39 12.66 0.88 -10.22
C HIS A 39 12.54 0.68 -8.70
N ARG A 40 13.21 -0.33 -8.16
CA ARG A 40 13.24 -0.63 -6.72
C ARG A 40 13.71 0.57 -5.91
N LEU A 41 14.84 1.18 -6.27
CA LEU A 41 15.39 2.37 -5.59
C LEU A 41 14.46 3.58 -5.69
N SER A 42 13.79 3.77 -6.83
CA SER A 42 12.80 4.83 -7.02
C SER A 42 11.58 4.64 -6.10
N THR A 43 11.03 3.42 -6.07
CA THR A 43 9.91 3.06 -5.16
C THR A 43 10.31 3.28 -3.71
N ARG A 44 11.52 2.86 -3.32
CA ARG A 44 12.08 3.08 -1.97
C ARG A 44 12.16 4.57 -1.63
N ALA A 45 12.75 5.38 -2.50
CA ALA A 45 12.88 6.83 -2.29
C ALA A 45 11.50 7.51 -2.15
N SER A 46 10.51 7.07 -2.94
CA SER A 46 9.14 7.54 -2.84
C SER A 46 8.52 7.20 -1.47
N MET A 47 8.69 5.97 -0.97
CA MET A 47 8.19 5.56 0.34
C MET A 47 8.82 6.37 1.49
N VAL A 48 10.14 6.60 1.46
CA VAL A 48 10.83 7.43 2.47
C VAL A 48 10.30 8.87 2.47
N ASN A 49 10.12 9.46 1.28
CA ASN A 49 9.56 10.80 1.15
C ASN A 49 8.12 10.84 1.68
N LEU A 50 7.31 9.80 1.43
CA LEU A 50 5.95 9.70 1.91
C LEU A 50 5.88 9.67 3.45
N VAL A 51 6.66 8.81 4.11
CA VAL A 51 6.75 8.77 5.59
C VAL A 51 7.23 10.10 6.14
N GLY A 52 8.24 10.71 5.51
CA GLY A 52 8.73 12.03 5.90
C GLY A 52 7.65 13.12 5.86
N ARG A 53 6.75 13.09 4.87
CA ARG A 53 5.62 14.03 4.77
C ARG A 53 4.60 13.81 5.88
N HIS A 54 4.26 12.56 6.20
CA HIS A 54 3.37 12.25 7.32
C HIS A 54 3.98 12.61 8.67
N ALA A 55 5.28 12.37 8.88
CA ALA A 55 5.99 12.79 10.08
C ALA A 55 6.02 14.32 10.23
N MET A 56 6.23 15.07 9.15
CA MET A 56 6.14 16.53 9.15
C MET A 56 4.73 17.00 9.52
N ALA A 57 3.70 16.40 8.93
CA ALA A 57 2.30 16.71 9.22
C ALA A 57 1.93 16.44 10.69
N LEU A 58 2.45 15.36 11.27
CA LEU A 58 2.32 15.06 12.70
C LEU A 58 3.00 16.10 13.59
N LEU A 59 4.21 16.56 13.24
CA LEU A 59 4.89 17.61 14.00
C LEU A 59 4.17 18.96 13.92
N GLN A 60 3.65 19.31 12.74
CA GLN A 60 2.81 20.49 12.55
C GLN A 60 1.56 20.39 13.43
N LEU A 61 0.90 19.22 13.46
CA LEU A 61 -0.21 18.95 14.38
C LEU A 61 0.22 19.18 15.83
N GLY A 62 1.35 18.60 16.27
CA GLY A 62 1.89 18.81 17.60
C GLY A 62 2.12 20.28 17.95
N SER A 63 2.63 21.09 17.01
CA SER A 63 2.80 22.54 17.24
C SER A 63 1.46 23.27 17.38
N MET A 64 0.44 22.89 16.59
CA MET A 64 -0.90 23.48 16.68
C MET A 64 -1.60 23.14 17.99
N LEU A 65 -1.43 21.89 18.46
CA LEU A 65 -1.97 21.45 19.74
C LEU A 65 -1.34 22.19 20.92
N LYS A 66 -0.02 22.44 20.88
CA LYS A 66 0.68 23.22 21.92
C LYS A 66 0.29 24.70 21.89
N GLY A 67 0.18 25.30 20.70
CA GLY A 67 -0.20 26.71 20.55
C GLY A 67 -1.62 27.02 21.05
N SER A 68 -2.54 26.07 20.95
CA SER A 68 -3.93 26.21 21.41
C SER A 68 -4.07 26.18 22.94
N SER A 69 -3.02 25.76 23.66
CA SER A 69 -3.01 25.68 25.13
C SER A 69 -2.52 26.97 25.82
N ALA A 70 -2.16 27.99 25.05
CA ALA A 70 -1.75 29.27 25.63
C ALA A 70 -2.98 29.93 26.31
N PRO A 71 -2.94 30.19 27.63
CA PRO A 71 -4.07 30.75 28.35
C PRO A 71 -4.43 32.13 27.79
N ASP A 72 -5.71 32.31 27.48
CA ASP A 72 -6.37 33.51 26.96
C ASP A 72 -5.89 34.82 27.62
N GLY A 73 -4.92 35.47 26.98
CA GLY A 73 -4.43 36.79 27.39
C GLY A 73 -4.22 37.77 26.24
N SER A 74 -4.51 37.39 24.99
CA SER A 74 -4.29 38.27 23.83
C SER A 74 -5.36 38.06 22.77
N GLU A 75 -6.36 38.94 22.77
CA GLU A 75 -7.42 39.07 21.76
C GLU A 75 -6.86 39.57 20.40
N GLY A 76 -5.90 38.85 19.83
CA GLY A 76 -5.40 39.08 18.48
C GLY A 76 -6.14 38.19 17.49
N GLY A 77 -7.32 38.63 17.03
CA GLY A 77 -8.19 37.90 16.11
C GLY A 77 -7.47 37.43 14.84
N LEU A 78 -7.13 36.15 14.78
CA LEU A 78 -6.71 35.49 13.55
C LEU A 78 -7.98 35.02 12.83
N GLU A 79 -8.54 35.90 12.00
CA GLU A 79 -9.66 35.55 11.11
C GLU A 79 -9.20 34.48 10.11
N CYS A 80 -9.51 33.22 10.43
CA CYS A 80 -9.33 32.10 9.53
C CYS A 80 -10.44 32.18 8.47
N LEU A 81 -10.09 32.63 7.26
CA LEU A 81 -10.96 32.61 6.07
C LEU A 81 -11.40 31.17 5.76
N ALA A 82 -12.51 30.75 6.36
CA ALA A 82 -13.11 29.41 6.19
C ALA A 82 -14.55 29.52 5.67
N THR A 83 -14.72 30.10 4.49
CA THR A 83 -15.98 30.05 3.72
C THR A 83 -15.76 29.62 2.26
N ALA A 84 -14.82 28.69 2.04
CA ALA A 84 -14.63 28.07 0.72
C ALA A 84 -15.20 26.65 0.69
N ASP A 85 -16.06 26.44 -0.29
CA ASP A 85 -16.71 25.22 -0.76
C ASP A 85 -15.83 23.94 -0.58
N PRO A 86 -16.35 22.82 -0.05
CA PRO A 86 -15.60 21.58 0.20
C PRO A 86 -15.00 20.87 -1.03
N GLY A 87 -15.00 21.49 -2.21
CA GLY A 87 -14.52 20.90 -3.47
C GLY A 87 -13.05 21.12 -3.83
N THR A 88 -12.37 22.14 -3.28
CA THR A 88 -11.07 22.57 -3.84
C THR A 88 -10.12 23.21 -2.82
N VAL A 89 -9.91 22.59 -1.66
CA VAL A 89 -8.87 23.06 -0.72
C VAL A 89 -7.58 22.29 -0.96
N ASP A 90 -6.71 22.87 -1.79
CA ASP A 90 -5.33 22.44 -1.94
C ASP A 90 -4.55 22.80 -0.66
N CYS A 91 -4.46 21.85 0.26
CA CYS A 91 -3.71 22.01 1.52
C CYS A 91 -2.19 22.16 1.31
N ALA A 92 -1.70 22.09 0.07
CA ALA A 92 -0.27 22.09 -0.24
C ALA A 92 0.43 23.45 -0.06
N ARG A 93 -0.30 24.55 0.20
CA ARG A 93 0.30 25.89 0.26
C ARG A 93 -0.13 26.70 1.48
N ILE A 94 0.18 26.19 2.68
CA ILE A 94 0.34 27.06 3.85
C ILE A 94 1.69 27.76 3.70
N THR A 95 1.75 28.81 2.89
CA THR A 95 2.88 29.75 2.94
C THR A 95 2.70 30.58 4.20
N THR A 96 3.52 30.32 5.21
CA THR A 96 3.71 31.20 6.37
C THR A 96 4.33 32.51 5.89
N SER A 97 3.52 33.41 5.33
CA SER A 97 3.94 34.76 4.97
C SER A 97 3.93 35.64 6.22
N GLY A 98 4.84 35.34 7.15
CA GLY A 98 5.19 36.21 8.26
C GLY A 98 6.67 36.57 8.12
N GLY A 99 6.95 37.79 7.70
CA GLY A 99 8.29 38.23 7.36
C GLY A 99 9.26 38.27 8.55
N GLY A 100 10.53 37.97 8.26
CA GLY A 100 11.67 38.52 8.99
C GLY A 100 12.16 37.72 10.20
N GLY A 101 13.00 36.71 9.94
CA GLY A 101 13.85 36.11 10.97
C GLY A 101 14.35 34.74 10.54
N GLY A 102 15.58 34.65 10.02
CA GLY A 102 16.18 33.45 9.42
C GLY A 102 16.45 32.25 10.35
N GLY A 103 15.67 32.06 11.40
CA GLY A 103 15.66 30.85 12.20
C GLY A 103 14.67 29.86 11.59
N GLY A 104 15.13 29.01 10.65
CA GLY A 104 14.35 27.82 10.29
C GLY A 104 13.93 27.12 11.56
N SER A 105 12.63 26.87 11.73
CA SER A 105 12.09 26.44 13.02
C SER A 105 12.81 25.16 13.48
N VAL A 106 12.98 24.98 14.79
CA VAL A 106 13.61 23.77 15.36
C VAL A 106 12.96 22.50 14.80
N ALA A 107 11.65 22.54 14.49
CA ALA A 107 10.92 21.47 13.84
C ALA A 107 11.38 21.23 12.39
N GLU A 108 11.57 22.27 11.57
CA GLU A 108 12.09 22.11 10.20
C GLU A 108 13.50 21.53 10.19
N LYS A 109 14.36 21.98 11.10
CA LYS A 109 15.72 21.42 11.24
C LYS A 109 15.64 19.96 11.66
N TRP A 110 14.87 19.63 12.69
CA TRP A 110 14.66 18.25 13.15
C TRP A 110 14.14 17.37 12.02
N VAL A 111 13.17 17.82 11.22
CA VAL A 111 12.64 17.02 10.10
C VAL A 111 13.68 16.84 9.02
N ARG A 112 14.45 17.88 8.69
CA ARG A 112 15.52 17.76 7.70
C ARG A 112 16.61 16.80 8.17
N ASP A 113 16.96 16.84 9.44
CA ASP A 113 17.92 15.93 10.07
C ASP A 113 17.36 14.51 10.14
N TYR A 114 16.07 14.37 10.46
CA TYR A 114 15.31 13.12 10.49
C TYR A 114 15.21 12.47 9.11
N VAL A 115 14.83 13.21 8.07
CA VAL A 115 14.82 12.71 6.68
C VAL A 115 16.23 12.36 6.20
N ARG A 116 17.24 13.15 6.57
CA ARG A 116 18.65 12.82 6.30
C ARG A 116 19.10 11.57 7.07
N GLN A 117 18.62 11.36 8.29
CA GLN A 117 18.92 10.17 9.07
C GLN A 117 18.21 8.95 8.46
N MET A 118 16.93 9.06 8.10
CA MET A 118 16.18 7.99 7.42
C MET A 118 16.86 7.56 6.13
N ARG A 119 17.36 8.51 5.32
CA ARG A 119 18.14 8.19 4.11
C ARG A 119 19.45 7.47 4.46
N ARG A 120 20.19 7.93 5.48
CA ARG A 120 21.45 7.30 5.91
C ARG A 120 21.27 5.90 6.48
N ASP A 121 20.30 5.70 7.38
CA ASP A 121 19.97 4.39 7.96
C ASP A 121 19.66 3.38 6.84
N TYR A 122 19.07 3.87 5.74
CA TYR A 122 18.70 3.06 4.62
C TYR A 122 19.84 2.77 3.64
N ASP A 123 20.64 3.78 3.28
CA ASP A 123 21.83 3.59 2.44
C ASP A 123 22.86 2.67 3.13
N ALA A 124 22.83 2.61 4.47
CA ALA A 124 23.67 1.73 5.28
C ALA A 124 23.08 0.31 5.45
N ALA A 125 21.79 0.10 5.16
CA ALA A 125 21.20 -1.21 5.25
C ALA A 125 21.82 -2.12 4.17
N PRO A 126 22.32 -3.32 4.52
CA PRO A 126 22.86 -4.22 3.53
C PRO A 126 21.77 -4.48 2.48
N ALA A 127 22.15 -4.46 1.20
CA ALA A 127 21.26 -4.95 0.15
C ALA A 127 20.94 -6.40 0.51
N GLY A 128 19.79 -6.65 1.13
CA GLY A 128 19.35 -8.00 1.45
C GLY A 128 19.38 -8.83 0.18
N ASP A 129 19.51 -10.16 0.33
CA ASP A 129 19.63 -11.16 -0.74
C ASP A 129 18.38 -11.26 -1.68
N ALA A 130 17.71 -10.16 -1.96
CA ALA A 130 16.62 -10.00 -2.91
C ALA A 130 17.04 -10.23 -4.37
N ALA A 131 18.31 -10.54 -4.64
CA ALA A 131 18.86 -10.81 -5.97
C ALA A 131 18.21 -12.00 -6.71
N ASN A 132 17.39 -12.83 -6.03
CA ASN A 132 16.67 -13.95 -6.64
C ASN A 132 15.20 -13.67 -7.02
N CYS A 133 14.72 -12.43 -6.92
CA CYS A 133 13.38 -12.11 -7.42
C CYS A 133 13.44 -11.76 -8.91
N THR A 134 13.41 -12.77 -9.78
CA THR A 134 13.07 -12.57 -11.21
C THR A 134 11.65 -12.00 -11.29
N ALA A 135 11.53 -10.70 -11.54
CA ALA A 135 10.23 -10.05 -11.78
C ALA A 135 9.68 -10.54 -13.12
N PRO A 136 8.52 -11.23 -13.17
CA PRO A 136 7.89 -11.55 -14.44
C PRO A 136 7.25 -10.28 -15.01
N ASP A 137 7.62 -9.94 -16.24
CA ASP A 137 6.79 -9.29 -17.27
C ASP A 137 6.04 -7.98 -16.97
N LEU A 138 6.43 -7.20 -15.96
CA LEU A 138 5.80 -5.89 -15.66
C LEU A 138 6.36 -4.72 -16.49
N LEU A 139 7.43 -4.92 -17.26
CA LEU A 139 8.08 -3.83 -18.02
C LEU A 139 7.40 -3.51 -19.37
N GLN A 140 6.31 -4.19 -19.75
CA GLN A 140 5.74 -4.04 -21.09
C GLN A 140 4.63 -2.96 -21.23
N GLN A 141 4.24 -2.24 -20.17
CA GLN A 141 3.10 -1.31 -20.23
C GLN A 141 3.42 0.19 -20.41
N SER A 142 4.67 0.65 -20.48
CA SER A 142 4.94 2.10 -20.61
C SER A 142 6.02 2.51 -21.62
N SER A 143 6.13 1.80 -22.76
CA SER A 143 6.96 2.24 -23.88
C SER A 143 6.29 3.35 -24.71
N GLY A 144 5.80 4.40 -24.03
CA GLY A 144 5.49 5.68 -24.66
C GLY A 144 6.79 6.42 -24.87
N SER A 145 7.40 6.27 -26.05
CA SER A 145 8.63 6.97 -26.46
C SER A 145 8.36 8.46 -26.64
N GLY A 146 8.26 9.18 -25.51
CA GLY A 146 8.17 10.63 -25.43
C GLY A 146 9.51 11.19 -24.99
N SER A 147 10.42 11.42 -25.94
CA SER A 147 11.61 12.27 -25.73
C SER A 147 11.17 13.72 -25.54
N GLY A 148 10.63 14.02 -24.36
CA GLY A 148 10.37 15.37 -23.89
C GLY A 148 11.25 15.63 -22.67
N SER A 149 12.31 16.41 -22.84
CA SER A 149 13.06 17.04 -21.75
C SER A 149 12.16 18.06 -21.04
N GLY A 150 11.16 17.58 -20.30
CA GLY A 150 10.33 18.34 -19.40
C GLY A 150 10.91 18.26 -18.00
N VAL A 151 11.97 19.02 -17.74
CA VAL A 151 12.44 19.26 -16.37
C VAL A 151 11.37 20.12 -15.69
N GLY A 152 10.53 19.50 -14.87
CA GLY A 152 9.65 20.22 -13.96
C GLY A 152 8.17 19.87 -13.99
N GLU A 153 7.77 18.67 -14.44
CA GLU A 153 6.48 18.14 -13.97
C GLU A 153 6.66 17.86 -12.47
N THR A 154 6.23 18.83 -11.65
CA THR A 154 6.23 18.71 -10.20
C THR A 154 5.43 17.48 -9.84
N ASP A 155 6.14 16.42 -9.45
CA ASP A 155 5.59 15.16 -8.94
C ASP A 155 4.43 15.50 -8.01
N ALA A 156 3.20 15.31 -8.51
CA ALA A 156 2.00 15.80 -7.87
C ALA A 156 1.92 15.10 -6.51
N ALA A 157 2.24 15.86 -5.46
CA ALA A 157 2.57 15.28 -4.19
C ALA A 157 1.39 14.45 -3.66
N VAL A 158 1.58 13.13 -3.53
CA VAL A 158 0.54 12.17 -3.06
C VAL A 158 -0.22 12.76 -1.87
N PRO A 159 -1.57 12.82 -1.89
CA PRO A 159 -2.32 13.42 -0.79
C PRO A 159 -2.12 12.64 0.52
N LEU A 160 -2.15 13.34 1.66
CA LEU A 160 -1.98 12.72 2.97
C LEU A 160 -3.17 11.83 3.37
N GLY A 161 -4.36 12.06 2.79
CA GLY A 161 -5.60 11.37 3.19
C GLY A 161 -6.19 11.86 4.53
N TRP A 162 -5.53 12.78 5.22
CA TRP A 162 -5.99 13.45 6.44
C TRP A 162 -5.53 14.91 6.47
N CYS A 163 -6.08 15.73 7.38
CA CYS A 163 -5.77 17.16 7.46
C CYS A 163 -5.29 17.54 8.87
N PRO A 164 -4.01 17.94 9.04
CA PRO A 164 -3.48 18.37 10.34
C PRO A 164 -4.27 19.52 10.99
N ALA A 165 -4.70 20.51 10.20
CA ALA A 165 -5.48 21.63 10.72
C ALA A 165 -6.88 21.20 11.19
N ALA A 166 -7.52 20.25 10.49
CA ALA A 166 -8.81 19.71 10.92
C ALA A 166 -8.69 18.86 12.18
N ALA A 167 -7.63 18.05 12.28
CA ALA A 167 -7.27 17.34 13.51
C ALA A 167 -7.05 18.32 14.68
N ALA A 168 -6.27 19.38 14.49
CA ALA A 168 -6.03 20.39 15.53
C ALA A 168 -7.32 21.07 16.01
N ARG A 169 -8.22 21.45 15.08
CA ARG A 169 -9.53 22.01 15.45
C ARG A 169 -10.36 21.03 16.28
N ARG A 170 -10.41 19.77 15.84
CA ARG A 170 -11.15 18.72 16.53
C ARG A 170 -10.63 18.44 17.94
N ALA A 171 -9.32 18.58 18.15
CA ALA A 171 -8.72 18.45 19.48
C ALA A 171 -9.15 19.58 20.45
N GLY A 172 -9.55 20.74 19.92
CA GLY A 172 -10.10 21.85 20.71
C GLY A 172 -11.59 21.73 20.98
N ASP A 173 -12.30 20.79 20.34
CA ASP A 173 -13.72 20.56 20.60
C ASP A 173 -13.91 20.04 22.03
N ALA A 174 -14.81 20.69 22.78
CA ALA A 174 -15.11 20.31 24.15
C ALA A 174 -15.54 18.83 24.22
N GLY A 175 -14.77 18.02 24.96
CA GLY A 175 -15.05 16.60 25.16
C GLY A 175 -14.27 15.63 24.26
N PHE A 176 -13.36 16.11 23.40
CA PHE A 176 -12.42 15.20 22.76
C PHE A 176 -11.31 14.80 23.74
N GLU A 177 -11.33 13.55 24.19
CA GLU A 177 -10.25 12.97 24.97
C GLU A 177 -9.41 12.01 24.10
N PRO A 178 -8.09 12.24 23.92
CA PRO A 178 -7.22 11.39 23.10
C PRO A 178 -6.86 10.08 23.81
N THR A 179 -7.87 9.27 24.14
CA THR A 179 -7.72 8.01 24.87
C THR A 179 -7.79 6.81 23.94
N THR A 180 -7.36 5.65 24.45
CA THR A 180 -7.50 4.37 23.76
C THR A 180 -8.96 3.99 23.50
N ALA A 181 -9.85 4.28 24.45
CA ALA A 181 -11.29 4.08 24.33
C ALA A 181 -11.88 4.94 23.18
N THR A 182 -11.46 6.21 23.06
CA THR A 182 -11.86 7.07 21.94
C THR A 182 -11.46 6.47 20.60
N LEU A 183 -10.23 5.97 20.44
CA LEU A 183 -9.82 5.32 19.20
C LEU A 183 -10.61 4.04 18.91
N ARG A 184 -10.82 3.18 19.92
CA ARG A 184 -11.63 1.96 19.77
C ARG A 184 -13.05 2.28 19.30
N ARG A 185 -13.67 3.30 19.90
CA ARG A 185 -15.00 3.79 19.52
C ARG A 185 -15.03 4.27 18.07
N HIS A 186 -14.03 5.04 17.65
CA HIS A 186 -13.93 5.52 16.26
C HIS A 186 -13.69 4.39 15.26
N LEU A 187 -12.81 3.43 15.58
CA LEU A 187 -12.56 2.25 14.72
C LEU A 187 -13.82 1.39 14.58
N ARG A 188 -14.51 1.12 15.69
CA ARG A 188 -15.78 0.38 15.69
C ARG A 188 -16.85 1.12 14.89
N GLY A 189 -17.00 2.43 15.11
CA GLY A 189 -17.93 3.28 14.36
C GLY A 189 -17.64 3.29 12.86
N PHE A 190 -16.35 3.33 12.49
CA PHE A 190 -15.90 3.22 11.10
C PHE A 190 -16.29 1.88 10.49
N VAL A 191 -15.99 0.75 11.15
CA VAL A 191 -16.37 -0.60 10.67
C VAL A 191 -17.88 -0.72 10.47
N LEU A 192 -18.67 -0.32 11.47
CA LEU A 192 -20.14 -0.40 11.42
C LEU A 192 -20.73 0.50 10.32
N THR A 193 -20.12 1.66 10.08
CA THR A 193 -20.57 2.59 9.02
C THR A 193 -20.17 2.09 7.63
N CYS A 194 -18.95 1.58 7.47
CA CYS A 194 -18.40 1.20 6.18
C CYS A 194 -18.91 -0.16 5.68
N ALA A 195 -19.21 -1.12 6.56
CA ALA A 195 -19.68 -2.45 6.16
C ALA A 195 -20.86 -2.42 5.17
N PRO A 196 -21.99 -1.72 5.44
CA PRO A 196 -23.08 -1.63 4.47
C PRO A 196 -22.72 -0.82 3.22
N LEU A 197 -21.83 0.18 3.32
CA LEU A 197 -21.38 0.98 2.18
C LEU A 197 -20.54 0.15 1.20
N LEU A 198 -19.70 -0.75 1.71
CA LEU A 198 -18.89 -1.65 0.90
C LEU A 198 -19.75 -2.58 0.04
N ILE A 199 -20.87 -3.09 0.57
CA ILE A 199 -21.81 -3.91 -0.19
C ILE A 199 -22.37 -3.12 -1.38
N ARG A 200 -22.76 -1.86 -1.16
CA ARG A 200 -23.25 -0.96 -2.22
C ARG A 200 -22.21 -0.69 -3.30
N LEU A 201 -20.95 -0.49 -2.88
CA LEU A 201 -19.82 -0.29 -3.79
C LEU A 201 -19.57 -1.55 -4.64
N GLN A 202 -19.59 -2.73 -4.01
CA GLN A 202 -19.36 -4.00 -4.70
C GLN A 202 -20.50 -4.37 -5.65
N SER A 203 -21.75 -4.05 -5.29
CA SER A 203 -22.92 -4.33 -6.13
C SER A 203 -23.12 -3.31 -7.27
N GLY A 204 -22.30 -2.27 -7.35
CA GLY A 204 -22.49 -1.18 -8.31
C GLY A 204 -23.83 -0.46 -8.12
N ALA A 205 -24.25 -0.22 -6.87
CA ALA A 205 -25.50 0.48 -6.58
C ALA A 205 -25.53 1.87 -7.24
N PRO A 206 -26.72 2.41 -7.59
CA PRO A 206 -26.83 3.71 -8.26
C PRO A 206 -26.16 4.89 -7.51
N ASP A 207 -25.96 4.76 -6.20
CA ASP A 207 -25.31 5.75 -5.34
C ASP A 207 -23.91 5.33 -4.87
N ALA A 208 -23.24 4.40 -5.57
CA ALA A 208 -21.89 3.94 -5.25
C ALA A 208 -20.90 5.11 -5.05
N ASP A 209 -20.95 6.14 -5.88
CA ASP A 209 -20.07 7.32 -5.73
C ASP A 209 -20.32 8.07 -4.41
N ALA A 210 -21.57 8.16 -3.97
CA ALA A 210 -21.92 8.78 -2.69
C ALA A 210 -21.44 7.91 -1.52
N ALA A 211 -21.57 6.59 -1.63
CA ALA A 211 -21.03 5.65 -0.67
C ALA A 211 -19.50 5.76 -0.57
N LEU A 212 -18.80 5.89 -1.70
CA LEU A 212 -17.34 6.05 -1.73
C LEU A 212 -16.90 7.36 -1.04
N ARG A 213 -17.57 8.48 -1.34
CA ARG A 213 -17.31 9.77 -0.68
C ARG A 213 -17.55 9.68 0.83
N ARG A 214 -18.57 8.93 1.26
CA ARG A 214 -18.85 8.70 2.68
C ARG A 214 -17.73 7.89 3.34
N VAL A 215 -17.28 6.80 2.71
CA VAL A 215 -16.13 6.00 3.18
C VAL A 215 -14.87 6.88 3.29
N GLN A 216 -14.59 7.72 2.30
CA GLN A 216 -13.46 8.66 2.32
C GLN A 216 -13.55 9.65 3.48
N ALA A 217 -14.73 10.22 3.74
CA ALA A 217 -14.93 11.16 4.84
C ALA A 217 -14.73 10.50 6.22
N GLU A 218 -15.27 9.29 6.40
CA GLU A 218 -15.10 8.51 7.64
C GLU A 218 -13.64 8.11 7.85
N LEU A 219 -12.94 7.70 6.79
CA LEU A 219 -11.51 7.35 6.86
C LEU A 219 -10.68 8.57 7.25
N LYS A 220 -10.92 9.72 6.59
CA LYS A 220 -10.23 10.97 6.90
C LYS A 220 -10.38 11.33 8.38
N GLN A 221 -11.60 11.26 8.91
CA GLN A 221 -11.90 11.52 10.31
C GLN A 221 -11.20 10.53 11.25
N MET A 222 -11.20 9.24 10.93
CA MET A 222 -10.50 8.22 11.71
C MET A 222 -8.98 8.48 11.73
N LEU A 223 -8.38 8.83 10.60
CA LEU A 223 -6.95 9.14 10.50
C LEU A 223 -6.58 10.43 11.26
N GLU A 224 -7.46 11.43 11.28
CA GLU A 224 -7.31 12.62 12.13
C GLU A 224 -7.27 12.23 13.62
N VAL A 225 -8.15 11.33 14.07
CA VAL A 225 -8.17 10.82 15.45
C VAL A 225 -6.90 10.05 15.79
N VAL A 226 -6.46 9.17 14.89
CA VAL A 226 -5.18 8.45 14.97
C VAL A 226 -4.02 9.44 15.14
N ALA A 227 -3.96 10.48 14.31
CA ALA A 227 -2.91 11.50 14.38
C ALA A 227 -2.93 12.28 15.69
N MET A 228 -4.11 12.67 16.19
CA MET A 228 -4.25 13.36 17.47
C MET A 228 -3.79 12.49 18.64
N ILE A 229 -4.17 11.22 18.67
CA ILE A 229 -3.77 10.29 19.74
C ILE A 229 -2.26 10.02 19.69
N ALA A 230 -1.66 10.03 18.51
CA ALA A 230 -0.22 9.88 18.36
C ALA A 230 0.56 11.09 18.91
N MET A 231 -0.04 12.29 18.79
CA MET A 231 0.54 13.55 19.23
C MET A 231 0.09 13.99 20.62
N GLY A 232 -0.93 13.34 21.18
CA GLY A 232 -1.44 13.58 22.52
C GLY A 232 -0.38 13.22 23.55
N GLU A 233 0.42 14.21 23.93
CA GLU A 233 1.17 14.17 25.19
C GLU A 233 0.09 14.11 26.27
N GLY A 234 -0.12 12.92 26.86
CA GLY A 234 -0.97 12.80 28.03
C GLY A 234 -0.47 13.84 29.03
N GLY A 235 -1.23 14.90 29.26
CA GLY A 235 -0.82 16.09 30.02
C GLY A 235 -0.53 15.84 31.50
N GLY A 236 -0.35 14.57 31.88
CA GLY A 236 0.13 14.14 33.19
C GLY A 236 1.65 14.03 33.22
N ALA A 237 2.21 14.24 34.40
CA ALA A 237 3.65 14.20 34.68
C ALA A 237 4.32 12.82 34.48
N ALA A 238 3.59 11.80 34.02
CA ALA A 238 4.10 10.46 33.82
C ALA A 238 3.92 10.02 32.35
N PRO A 239 4.97 9.46 31.72
CA PRO A 239 4.87 8.91 30.37
C PRO A 239 3.93 7.70 30.39
N ALA A 240 2.68 7.90 29.97
CA ALA A 240 1.76 6.80 29.75
C ALA A 240 2.26 5.92 28.58
N PRO A 241 2.08 4.59 28.63
CA PRO A 241 2.37 3.74 27.48
C PRO A 241 1.59 4.23 26.26
N SER A 242 2.21 4.09 25.08
CA SER A 242 1.59 4.50 23.82
C SER A 242 0.18 3.93 23.69
N ALA A 243 -0.82 4.81 23.54
CA ALA A 243 -2.20 4.40 23.29
C ALA A 243 -2.30 3.45 22.08
N PHE A 244 -1.45 3.65 21.06
CA PHE A 244 -1.37 2.76 19.90
C PHE A 244 -0.97 1.33 20.25
N ALA A 245 0.05 1.17 21.10
CA ALA A 245 0.53 -0.16 21.48
C ALA A 245 -0.54 -0.93 22.28
N SER A 246 -1.26 -0.23 23.16
CA SER A 246 -2.32 -0.83 23.99
C SER A 246 -3.52 -1.32 23.17
N ILE A 247 -3.92 -0.60 22.12
CA ILE A 247 -5.10 -0.93 21.31
C ILE A 247 -4.88 -2.17 20.44
N LEU A 248 -3.67 -2.35 19.90
CA LEU A 248 -3.35 -3.47 18.99
C LEU A 248 -3.56 -4.85 19.63
N MET A 249 -3.59 -4.92 20.97
CA MET A 249 -3.74 -6.16 21.73
C MET A 249 -5.19 -6.45 22.16
N SER A 250 -6.13 -5.54 21.89
CA SER A 250 -7.50 -5.64 22.40
C SER A 250 -8.53 -5.87 21.28
N SER A 251 -9.56 -6.67 21.56
CA SER A 251 -10.77 -6.73 20.71
C SER A 251 -11.46 -5.37 20.67
N LEU A 252 -12.03 -5.00 19.51
CA LEU A 252 -12.90 -3.82 19.37
C LEU A 252 -14.21 -3.95 20.17
N GLU A 253 -14.56 -5.18 20.57
CA GLU A 253 -15.74 -5.49 21.38
C GLU A 253 -15.44 -5.54 22.88
N ALA A 254 -14.18 -5.38 23.30
CA ALA A 254 -13.85 -5.32 24.72
C ALA A 254 -14.56 -4.11 25.37
N PRO A 255 -15.18 -4.28 26.55
CA PRO A 255 -15.84 -3.17 27.24
C PRO A 255 -14.83 -2.05 27.52
N ASP A 256 -15.28 -0.80 27.37
CA ASP A 256 -14.41 0.39 27.51
C ASP A 256 -13.74 0.44 28.90
N ASP A 257 -14.45 -0.01 29.94
CA ASP A 257 -14.00 -0.02 31.34
C ASP A 257 -13.41 -1.37 31.80
N GLY A 258 -13.31 -2.35 30.89
CA GLY A 258 -12.77 -3.65 31.24
C GLY A 258 -11.27 -3.56 31.53
N PRO A 259 -10.72 -4.36 32.47
CA PRO A 259 -9.28 -4.53 32.54
C PRO A 259 -8.80 -4.96 31.16
N LEU A 260 -7.75 -4.31 30.64
CA LEU A 260 -7.04 -4.76 29.45
C LEU A 260 -6.47 -6.13 29.79
N LEU A 261 -7.25 -7.19 29.56
CA LEU A 261 -6.81 -8.55 29.76
C LEU A 261 -5.65 -8.75 28.79
N GLU A 262 -4.43 -8.75 29.33
CA GLU A 262 -3.18 -8.82 28.57
C GLU A 262 -3.06 -10.09 27.70
N THR A 263 -4.00 -11.03 27.82
CA THR A 263 -3.95 -12.34 27.17
C THR A 263 -5.29 -12.71 26.51
N GLY A 264 -5.77 -11.88 25.59
CA GLY A 264 -6.69 -12.38 24.56
C GLY A 264 -6.02 -13.51 23.77
N PRO A 265 -6.79 -14.48 23.21
CA PRO A 265 -6.21 -15.48 22.33
C PRO A 265 -5.52 -14.80 21.15
N ALA A 266 -4.31 -15.25 20.82
CA ALA A 266 -3.59 -14.75 19.65
C ALA A 266 -4.44 -14.92 18.38
N VAL A 267 -4.53 -13.88 17.57
CA VAL A 267 -5.29 -13.91 16.31
C VAL A 267 -4.58 -14.85 15.33
N PRO A 268 -5.26 -15.89 14.80
CA PRO A 268 -4.62 -16.84 13.90
C PRO A 268 -4.18 -16.18 12.60
N ASP A 269 -3.05 -16.61 12.03
CA ASP A 269 -2.49 -16.02 10.81
C ASP A 269 -3.45 -16.13 9.60
N THR A 270 -4.27 -17.18 9.56
CA THR A 270 -5.32 -17.37 8.54
C THR A 270 -6.37 -16.24 8.53
N HIS A 271 -6.61 -15.59 9.67
CA HIS A 271 -7.49 -14.41 9.75
C HIS A 271 -6.88 -13.22 9.02
N TRP A 272 -5.59 -12.97 9.25
CA TRP A 272 -4.87 -11.88 8.58
C TRP A 272 -4.75 -12.13 7.07
N GLU A 273 -4.43 -13.37 6.66
CA GLU A 273 -4.41 -13.76 5.25
C GLU A 273 -5.75 -13.49 4.57
N TRP A 274 -6.86 -13.91 5.19
CA TRP A 274 -8.20 -13.67 4.66
C TRP A 274 -8.50 -12.17 4.56
N ALA A 275 -8.18 -11.39 5.61
CA ALA A 275 -8.43 -9.95 5.63
C ALA A 275 -7.61 -9.21 4.55
N VAL A 276 -6.36 -9.59 4.33
CA VAL A 276 -5.51 -9.02 3.27
C VAL A 276 -6.02 -9.39 1.88
N ALA A 277 -6.53 -10.61 1.69
CA ALA A 277 -7.14 -11.01 0.43
C ALA A 277 -8.38 -10.14 0.06
N GLN A 278 -9.13 -9.64 1.06
CA GLN A 278 -10.27 -8.75 0.81
C GLN A 278 -9.88 -7.36 0.28
N ILE A 279 -8.63 -6.94 0.46
CA ILE A 279 -8.17 -5.61 0.05
C ILE A 279 -8.19 -5.49 -1.49
N GLY A 280 -7.86 -6.57 -2.21
CA GLY A 280 -7.70 -6.53 -3.66
C GLY A 280 -6.55 -5.61 -4.08
N LEU A 281 -5.35 -5.90 -3.58
CA LEU A 281 -4.14 -5.18 -3.93
C LEU A 281 -3.73 -5.47 -5.38
N SER A 282 -3.26 -4.44 -6.09
CA SER A 282 -2.52 -4.68 -7.34
C SER A 282 -1.10 -5.14 -7.02
N SER A 283 -0.43 -5.78 -7.99
CA SER A 283 0.98 -6.18 -7.85
C SER A 283 1.89 -5.00 -7.51
N VAL A 284 1.64 -3.83 -8.12
CA VAL A 284 2.39 -2.60 -7.84
C VAL A 284 2.16 -2.11 -6.40
N GLN A 285 0.92 -2.13 -5.90
CA GLN A 285 0.63 -1.76 -4.51
C GLN A 285 1.23 -2.75 -3.51
N GLU A 286 1.20 -4.05 -3.82
CA GLU A 286 1.84 -5.08 -3.00
C GLU A 286 3.36 -4.85 -2.90
N GLU A 287 4.03 -4.59 -4.03
CA GLU A 287 5.46 -4.26 -4.06
C GLU A 287 5.78 -3.00 -3.26
N GLN A 288 4.95 -1.95 -3.39
CA GLN A 288 5.07 -0.72 -2.61
C GLN A 288 4.95 -0.99 -1.11
N LEU A 289 3.95 -1.78 -0.68
CA LEU A 289 3.75 -2.13 0.74
C LEU A 289 4.92 -2.95 1.28
N LEU A 290 5.39 -3.96 0.57
CA LEU A 290 6.53 -4.78 1.02
C LEU A 290 7.82 -3.96 1.11
N THR A 291 8.07 -3.11 0.11
CA THR A 291 9.19 -2.16 0.13
C THR A 291 9.10 -1.21 1.32
N PHE A 292 7.90 -0.72 1.60
CA PHE A 292 7.61 0.14 2.73
C PHE A 292 7.87 -0.56 4.07
N TYR A 293 7.44 -1.82 4.22
CA TYR A 293 7.68 -2.62 5.43
C TYR A 293 9.15 -2.93 5.64
N GLU A 294 9.91 -3.25 4.59
CA GLU A 294 11.36 -3.46 4.68
C GLU A 294 12.07 -2.22 5.24
N PHE A 295 11.71 -1.04 4.70
CA PHE A 295 12.19 0.25 5.20
C PHE A 295 11.80 0.47 6.67
N LEU A 296 10.51 0.29 7.00
CA LEU A 296 10.00 0.51 8.34
C LEU A 296 10.67 -0.42 9.36
N ASN A 297 10.77 -1.72 9.06
CA ASN A 297 11.38 -2.71 9.94
C ASN A 297 12.85 -2.37 10.23
N THR A 298 13.61 -2.00 9.20
CA THR A 298 15.01 -1.57 9.36
C THR A 298 15.13 -0.36 10.28
N ARG A 299 14.29 0.66 10.05
CA ARG A 299 14.29 1.88 10.87
C ARG A 299 13.86 1.60 12.32
N MET A 300 12.80 0.82 12.51
CA MET A 300 12.28 0.48 13.82
C MET A 300 13.26 -0.37 14.63
N ALA A 301 13.98 -1.31 13.98
CA ALA A 301 15.04 -2.08 14.62
C ALA A 301 16.15 -1.18 15.18
N GLY A 302 16.59 -0.17 14.41
CA GLY A 302 17.57 0.81 14.88
C GLY A 302 17.09 1.64 16.08
N ILE A 303 15.82 2.08 16.06
CA ILE A 303 15.20 2.81 17.17
C ILE A 303 15.09 1.93 18.43
N ILE A 304 14.64 0.67 18.27
CA ILE A 304 14.52 -0.29 19.37
C ILE A 304 15.90 -0.56 20.00
N ALA A 305 16.91 -0.84 19.18
CA ALA A 305 18.28 -1.06 19.67
C ALA A 305 18.84 0.18 20.41
N ALA A 306 18.56 1.39 19.91
CA ALA A 306 18.95 2.62 20.59
C ALA A 306 18.25 2.78 21.95
N ARG A 307 16.94 2.48 22.01
CA ARG A 307 16.13 2.51 23.23
C ARG A 307 16.62 1.52 24.27
N GLU A 308 16.86 0.27 23.88
CA GLU A 308 17.37 -0.79 24.77
C GLU A 308 18.74 -0.44 25.33
N ARG A 309 19.65 0.08 24.49
CA ARG A 309 20.97 0.54 24.92
C ARG A 309 20.88 1.70 25.93
N LEU A 310 20.05 2.70 25.69
CA LEU A 310 19.85 3.83 26.62
C LEU A 310 19.21 3.37 27.93
N ALA A 311 18.21 2.48 27.87
CA ALA A 311 17.58 1.91 29.05
C ALA A 311 18.59 1.11 29.91
N ALA A 312 19.47 0.32 29.28
CA ALA A 312 20.54 -0.39 29.97
C ALA A 312 21.55 0.58 30.63
N GLN A 313 21.89 1.70 29.97
CA GLN A 313 22.75 2.75 30.52
C GLN A 313 22.10 3.44 31.73
N CYS A 314 20.79 3.75 31.66
CA CYS A 314 20.05 4.29 32.81
C CYS A 314 20.09 3.35 34.01
N GLY A 315 19.99 2.03 33.80
CA GLY A 315 20.06 1.03 34.87
C GLY A 315 21.46 0.85 35.46
N GLY A 316 22.52 1.20 34.71
CA GLY A 316 23.91 1.08 35.15
C GLY A 316 24.54 2.39 35.64
N ALA A 317 23.89 3.54 35.44
CA ALA A 317 24.40 4.83 35.88
C ALA A 317 24.52 4.89 37.41
N ALA A 318 25.65 5.39 37.90
CA ALA A 318 25.86 5.54 39.35
C ALA A 318 24.86 6.56 39.90
N ALA A 319 24.19 6.21 41.00
CA ALA A 319 23.18 7.07 41.65
C ALA A 319 23.73 8.45 42.09
N SER A 320 25.05 8.64 42.11
CA SER A 320 25.71 9.90 42.45
C SER A 320 25.81 10.89 41.28
N ASP A 321 25.63 10.46 40.03
CA ASP A 321 25.73 11.33 38.85
C ASP A 321 24.33 11.66 38.28
N VAL A 322 23.64 12.56 38.99
CA VAL A 322 22.29 13.00 38.65
C VAL A 322 22.24 13.64 37.26
N GLU A 323 23.25 14.43 36.90
CA GLU A 323 23.28 15.14 35.61
C GLU A 323 23.42 14.15 34.44
N ALA A 324 24.27 13.13 34.56
CA ALA A 324 24.34 12.07 33.56
C ALA A 324 23.02 11.28 33.45
N GLN A 325 22.37 11.00 34.58
CA GLN A 325 21.08 10.31 34.60
C GLN A 325 19.99 11.15 33.91
N GLU A 326 19.92 12.45 34.17
CA GLU A 326 18.98 13.36 33.50
C GLU A 326 19.21 13.42 31.99
N ARG A 327 20.47 13.49 31.54
CA ARG A 327 20.81 13.44 30.11
C ARG A 327 20.37 12.13 29.46
N LEU A 328 20.62 10.98 30.10
CA LEU A 328 20.20 9.67 29.59
C LEU A 328 18.68 9.53 29.51
N VAL A 329 17.95 10.02 30.50
CA VAL A 329 16.47 10.02 30.49
C VAL A 329 15.93 10.96 29.39
N SER A 330 16.56 12.11 29.18
CA SER A 330 16.24 13.02 28.08
C SER A 330 16.44 12.35 26.72
N ASP A 331 17.59 11.69 26.51
CA ASP A 331 17.90 10.95 25.28
C ASP A 331 16.93 9.78 25.05
N LEU A 332 16.60 9.03 26.11
CA LEU A 332 15.62 7.94 26.05
C LEU A 332 14.24 8.47 25.66
N THR A 333 13.84 9.63 26.20
CA THR A 333 12.58 10.30 25.86
C THR A 333 12.57 10.74 24.40
N ALA A 334 13.68 11.26 23.88
CA ALA A 334 13.83 11.62 22.47
C ALA A 334 13.69 10.39 21.55
N VAL A 335 14.35 9.27 21.88
CA VAL A 335 14.23 8.02 21.11
C VAL A 335 12.81 7.43 21.18
N GLN A 336 12.16 7.52 22.33
CA GLN A 336 10.76 7.09 22.48
C GLN A 336 9.82 7.95 21.61
N ARG A 337 10.07 9.25 21.51
CA ARG A 337 9.31 10.14 20.63
C ARG A 337 9.54 9.81 19.16
N ASP A 338 10.77 9.52 18.76
CA ASP A 338 11.12 9.06 17.41
C ASP A 338 10.36 7.77 17.04
N TYR A 339 10.26 6.83 17.97
CA TYR A 339 9.47 5.59 17.81
C TYR A 339 8.00 5.90 17.54
N LEU A 340 7.39 6.75 18.37
CA LEU A 340 5.97 7.10 18.27
C LEU A 340 5.66 7.82 16.95
N ILE A 341 6.47 8.81 16.58
CA ILE A 341 6.30 9.55 15.34
C ILE A 341 6.48 8.62 14.14
N ASN A 342 7.49 7.74 14.14
CA ASN A 342 7.67 6.76 13.05
C ASN A 342 6.47 5.84 12.91
N SER A 343 6.04 5.22 14.01
CA SER A 343 4.93 4.27 13.99
C SER A 343 3.62 4.93 13.53
N ALA A 344 3.34 6.14 14.00
CA ALA A 344 2.15 6.89 13.61
C ALA A 344 2.24 7.36 12.15
N ALA A 345 3.38 7.93 11.73
CA ALA A 345 3.59 8.34 10.35
C ALA A 345 3.47 7.15 9.38
N ALA A 346 3.96 5.97 9.78
CA ALA A 346 3.87 4.77 8.98
C ALA A 346 2.42 4.29 8.83
N THR A 347 1.68 4.27 9.93
CA THR A 347 0.24 3.95 9.95
C THR A 347 -0.55 4.89 9.03
N LEU A 348 -0.30 6.20 9.15
CA LEU A 348 -0.96 7.22 8.34
C LEU A 348 -0.55 7.16 6.87
N ALA A 349 0.71 6.81 6.55
CA ALA A 349 1.16 6.62 5.18
C ALA A 349 0.48 5.44 4.50
N ILE A 350 0.40 4.28 5.18
CA ILE A 350 -0.27 3.09 4.64
C ILE A 350 -1.75 3.37 4.40
N TYR A 351 -2.48 3.82 5.43
CA TYR A 351 -3.94 3.96 5.34
C TYR A 351 -4.40 5.27 4.70
N GLY A 352 -3.59 6.31 4.69
CA GLY A 352 -3.94 7.62 4.13
C GLY A 352 -3.45 7.84 2.70
N SER A 353 -2.42 7.11 2.25
CA SER A 353 -1.75 7.41 0.98
C SER A 353 -1.46 6.21 0.08
N ILE A 354 -1.09 5.04 0.64
CA ILE A 354 -0.77 3.84 -0.18
C ILE A 354 -2.05 3.10 -0.56
N LEU A 355 -2.91 2.85 0.42
CA LEU A 355 -4.20 2.20 0.21
C LEU A 355 -5.26 3.22 -0.19
N ARG A 356 -6.13 2.82 -1.11
CA ARG A 356 -7.35 3.59 -1.40
C ARG A 356 -8.33 3.49 -0.24
N SER A 357 -9.24 4.45 -0.13
CA SER A 357 -10.19 4.47 0.98
C SER A 357 -11.14 3.27 1.01
N ASP A 358 -11.55 2.75 -0.15
CA ASP A 358 -12.33 1.51 -0.26
C ASP A 358 -11.52 0.29 0.22
N GLN A 359 -10.22 0.25 -0.09
CA GLN A 359 -9.30 -0.81 0.33
C GLN A 359 -9.10 -0.81 1.85
N VAL A 360 -8.91 0.36 2.46
CA VAL A 360 -8.81 0.48 3.93
C VAL A 360 -10.10 0.04 4.59
N ALA A 361 -11.26 0.45 4.08
CA ALA A 361 -12.55 0.03 4.60
C ALA A 361 -12.73 -1.49 4.54
N ARG A 362 -12.40 -2.13 3.41
CA ARG A 362 -12.44 -3.61 3.28
C ARG A 362 -11.53 -4.28 4.30
N PHE A 363 -10.30 -3.79 4.45
CA PHE A 363 -9.36 -4.35 5.41
C PHE A 363 -9.88 -4.25 6.85
N MET A 364 -10.29 -3.07 7.28
CA MET A 364 -10.79 -2.83 8.65
C MET A 364 -12.04 -3.65 8.96
N VAL A 365 -12.98 -3.74 8.00
CA VAL A 365 -14.20 -4.57 8.15
C VAL A 365 -13.83 -6.05 8.22
N ALA A 366 -12.87 -6.51 7.42
CA ALA A 366 -12.41 -7.90 7.45
C ALA A 366 -11.57 -8.23 8.71
N CYS A 367 -10.96 -7.24 9.36
CA CYS A 367 -10.25 -7.46 10.61
C CYS A 367 -11.19 -7.70 11.80
N PHE A 368 -12.45 -7.28 11.73
CA PHE A 368 -13.42 -7.35 12.84
C PHE A 368 -13.57 -8.79 13.37
N PRO A 369 -13.56 -9.01 14.70
CA PRO A 369 -13.62 -8.03 15.79
C PRO A 369 -12.26 -7.47 16.25
N TYR A 370 -11.18 -7.80 15.57
CA TYR A 370 -9.83 -7.35 15.94
C TYR A 370 -9.50 -5.99 15.33
N VAL A 371 -8.64 -5.24 16.02
CA VAL A 371 -8.06 -4.01 15.46
C VAL A 371 -7.11 -4.38 14.32
N SER A 372 -7.17 -3.64 13.21
CA SER A 372 -6.22 -3.81 12.11
C SER A 372 -4.77 -3.66 12.59
N SER A 373 -3.94 -4.66 12.31
CA SER A 373 -2.53 -4.66 12.70
C SER A 373 -1.63 -4.51 11.48
N LEU A 374 -0.65 -3.60 11.55
CA LEU A 374 0.39 -3.48 10.51
C LEU A 374 1.28 -4.73 10.44
N SER A 375 1.60 -5.34 11.59
CA SER A 375 2.36 -6.60 11.59
C SER A 375 1.52 -7.76 11.08
N GLY A 376 0.21 -7.77 11.33
CA GLY A 376 -0.74 -8.72 10.74
C GLY A 376 -0.78 -8.59 9.21
N LEU A 377 -0.93 -7.35 8.72
CA LEU A 377 -0.88 -7.04 7.29
C LEU A 377 0.43 -7.49 6.64
N HIS A 378 1.58 -7.16 7.24
CA HIS A 378 2.89 -7.54 6.70
C HIS A 378 3.05 -9.06 6.59
N ARG A 379 2.82 -9.80 7.68
CA ARG A 379 2.96 -11.27 7.70
C ARG A 379 2.03 -11.95 6.68
N ALA A 380 0.81 -11.46 6.55
CA ALA A 380 -0.14 -11.97 5.57
C ALA A 380 0.31 -11.70 4.13
N LEU A 381 0.88 -10.53 3.83
CA LEU A 381 1.45 -10.24 2.50
C LEU A 381 2.62 -11.17 2.17
N GLU A 382 3.54 -11.39 3.12
CA GLU A 382 4.66 -12.33 2.94
C GLU A 382 4.16 -13.76 2.69
N ALA A 383 3.17 -14.22 3.46
CA ALA A 383 2.58 -15.55 3.32
C ALA A 383 1.87 -15.74 1.96
N LEU A 384 1.08 -14.74 1.54
CA LEU A 384 0.41 -14.77 0.23
C LEU A 384 1.43 -14.77 -0.91
N ARG A 385 2.49 -13.97 -0.81
CA ARG A 385 3.55 -13.93 -1.82
C ARG A 385 4.34 -15.25 -1.89
N ALA A 386 4.63 -15.86 -0.75
CA ALA A 386 5.27 -17.16 -0.69
C ALA A 386 4.41 -18.25 -1.34
N ARG A 387 3.09 -18.22 -1.12
CA ARG A 387 2.13 -19.15 -1.74
C ARG A 387 2.06 -18.98 -3.25
N SER A 388 1.93 -17.75 -3.75
CA SER A 388 1.91 -17.47 -5.18
C SER A 388 3.18 -17.96 -5.89
N ARG A 389 4.35 -17.83 -5.24
CA ARG A 389 5.62 -18.37 -5.77
C ARG A 389 5.60 -19.90 -5.82
N ALA A 390 5.17 -20.54 -4.73
CA ALA A 390 5.07 -22.00 -4.68
C ALA A 390 4.11 -22.56 -5.75
N GLU A 391 3.01 -21.86 -6.04
CA GLU A 391 2.06 -22.21 -7.10
C GLU A 391 2.70 -22.10 -8.50
N VAL A 392 3.40 -21.00 -8.80
CA VAL A 392 4.13 -20.83 -10.06
C VAL A 392 5.23 -21.88 -10.24
N ASP A 393 5.97 -22.19 -9.18
CA ASP A 393 7.00 -23.23 -9.20
C ASP A 393 6.40 -24.62 -9.42
N ALA A 394 5.28 -24.93 -8.77
CA ALA A 394 4.56 -26.19 -8.97
C ALA A 394 4.01 -26.29 -10.40
N GLU A 395 3.45 -25.21 -10.97
CA GLU A 395 3.02 -25.16 -12.36
C GLU A 395 4.20 -25.37 -13.33
N ALA A 396 5.33 -24.70 -13.10
CA ALA A 396 6.53 -24.85 -13.91
C ALA A 396 7.07 -26.29 -13.87
N GLN A 397 7.08 -26.91 -12.69
CA GLN A 397 7.45 -28.32 -12.51
C GLN A 397 6.49 -29.25 -13.25
N SER A 398 5.17 -29.02 -13.15
CA SER A 398 4.17 -29.82 -13.85
C SER A 398 4.31 -29.73 -15.37
N ARG A 399 4.57 -28.53 -15.91
CA ARG A 399 4.84 -28.32 -17.35
C ARG A 399 6.15 -28.98 -17.77
N GLY A 400 7.18 -28.91 -16.94
CA GLY A 400 8.45 -29.59 -17.16
C GLY A 400 8.31 -31.12 -17.20
N GLN A 401 7.50 -31.68 -16.30
CA GLN A 401 7.18 -33.11 -16.29
C GLN A 401 6.39 -33.53 -17.53
N LEU A 402 5.36 -32.77 -17.92
CA LEU A 402 4.58 -33.04 -19.15
C LEU A 402 5.46 -32.99 -20.40
N ALA A 403 6.37 -32.00 -20.49
CA ALA A 403 7.32 -31.91 -21.60
C ALA A 403 8.31 -33.08 -21.62
N ALA A 404 8.79 -33.51 -20.45
CA ALA A 404 9.67 -34.67 -20.34
C ALA A 404 8.96 -35.98 -20.71
N SER A 405 7.70 -36.16 -20.30
CA SER A 405 6.88 -37.31 -20.68
C SER A 405 6.60 -37.35 -22.19
N GLN A 406 6.36 -36.21 -22.83
CA GLN A 406 6.22 -36.13 -24.29
C GLN A 406 7.52 -36.43 -25.05
N GLN A 407 8.68 -36.22 -24.44
CA GLN A 407 9.98 -36.59 -25.02
C GLN A 407 10.34 -38.07 -24.79
N GLN A 408 9.82 -38.69 -23.73
CA GLN A 408 10.01 -40.11 -23.45
C GLN A 408 9.06 -41.02 -24.22
N GLU A 409 7.98 -40.49 -24.79
CA GLU A 409 7.18 -41.23 -25.77
C GLU A 409 8.09 -41.50 -26.98
N PRO A 410 8.50 -42.76 -27.22
CA PRO A 410 9.42 -43.07 -28.30
C PRO A 410 8.82 -42.51 -29.59
N PRO A 411 9.60 -41.77 -30.40
CA PRO A 411 9.06 -41.15 -31.59
C PRO A 411 8.33 -42.22 -32.39
N PRO A 412 7.07 -42.01 -32.80
CA PRO A 412 6.22 -43.02 -33.43
C PRO A 412 6.80 -43.54 -34.76
N ARG A 413 8.01 -43.11 -35.15
CA ARG A 413 8.78 -43.67 -36.26
C ARG A 413 9.05 -45.16 -36.11
N GLN A 414 9.23 -45.72 -34.91
CA GLN A 414 9.41 -47.19 -34.82
C GLN A 414 8.10 -47.93 -35.06
N THR A 415 6.99 -47.45 -34.47
CA THR A 415 5.67 -48.05 -34.64
C THR A 415 5.11 -47.84 -36.04
N LEU A 416 5.22 -46.65 -36.62
CA LEU A 416 4.81 -46.36 -38.00
C LEU A 416 5.69 -47.04 -39.04
N GLN A 417 6.97 -47.31 -38.73
CA GLN A 417 7.83 -48.09 -39.63
C GLN A 417 7.48 -49.58 -39.54
N GLN A 418 7.22 -50.11 -38.34
CA GLN A 418 6.68 -51.46 -38.17
C GLN A 418 5.32 -51.62 -38.84
N GLU A 419 4.38 -50.70 -38.64
CA GLU A 419 3.07 -50.72 -39.29
C GLU A 419 3.20 -50.54 -40.81
N ARG A 420 4.10 -49.68 -41.32
CA ARG A 420 4.35 -49.58 -42.77
C ARG A 420 5.00 -50.83 -43.35
N ASP A 421 5.86 -51.50 -42.59
CA ASP A 421 6.53 -52.72 -43.03
C ASP A 421 5.56 -53.92 -42.97
N GLU A 422 4.68 -53.99 -41.98
CA GLU A 422 3.57 -54.94 -41.89
C GLU A 422 2.52 -54.68 -42.97
N GLU A 423 2.13 -53.43 -43.21
CA GLU A 423 1.19 -53.05 -44.28
C GLU A 423 1.79 -53.32 -45.67
N ARG A 424 3.12 -53.19 -45.85
CA ARG A 424 3.83 -53.62 -47.08
C ARG A 424 3.88 -55.13 -47.26
N GLN A 425 3.93 -55.91 -46.17
CA GLN A 425 3.91 -57.37 -46.23
C GLN A 425 2.50 -57.92 -46.43
N GLN A 426 1.47 -57.22 -45.95
CA GLN A 426 0.07 -57.66 -46.04
C GLN A 426 -0.69 -57.10 -47.23
N ARG A 427 -0.22 -56.06 -47.93
CA ARG A 427 -0.85 -55.60 -49.19
C ARG A 427 -0.63 -56.63 -50.30
N PRO A 428 -1.70 -57.28 -50.82
CA PRO A 428 -1.65 -57.89 -52.15
C PRO A 428 -1.35 -56.78 -53.16
N GLN A 429 -0.52 -57.07 -54.16
CA GLN A 429 -0.16 -56.12 -55.21
C GLN A 429 -1.41 -55.38 -55.72
N PRO A 430 -1.52 -54.05 -55.57
CA PRO A 430 -2.67 -53.34 -56.07
C PRO A 430 -2.56 -53.27 -57.59
N MET A 431 -3.66 -53.65 -58.25
CA MET A 431 -3.87 -53.44 -59.68
C MET A 431 -3.50 -52.00 -60.05
N GLN A 432 -2.56 -51.88 -60.99
CA GLN A 432 -2.04 -50.64 -61.57
C GLN A 432 -3.16 -49.71 -62.10
N GLU A 433 -4.34 -50.26 -62.41
CA GLU A 433 -5.49 -49.58 -63.02
C GLU A 433 -6.11 -48.46 -62.19
N GLN A 434 -6.09 -48.50 -60.85
CA GLN A 434 -6.71 -47.45 -60.02
C GLN A 434 -5.85 -46.18 -59.91
N ARG A 435 -4.54 -46.27 -60.15
CA ARG A 435 -3.67 -45.08 -60.14
C ARG A 435 -3.89 -44.20 -61.36
N ASP A 436 -4.15 -44.80 -62.51
CA ASP A 436 -4.40 -44.07 -63.75
C ASP A 436 -5.73 -43.31 -63.70
N THR A 437 -6.72 -43.80 -62.92
CA THR A 437 -8.01 -43.12 -62.76
C THR A 437 -7.94 -41.91 -61.81
N GLN A 438 -7.20 -42.01 -60.70
CA GLN A 438 -7.04 -40.88 -59.77
C GLN A 438 -6.19 -39.75 -60.34
N GLN A 439 -5.18 -40.07 -61.15
CA GLN A 439 -4.34 -39.07 -61.80
C GLN A 439 -5.12 -38.25 -62.86
N ALA A 440 -6.08 -38.89 -63.54
CA ALA A 440 -6.98 -38.21 -64.47
C ALA A 440 -7.98 -37.26 -63.76
N GLU A 441 -8.46 -37.60 -62.57
CA GLU A 441 -9.36 -36.75 -61.79
C GLU A 441 -8.65 -35.53 -61.17
N GLU A 442 -7.40 -35.67 -60.73
CA GLU A 442 -6.59 -34.55 -60.21
C GLU A 442 -6.23 -33.53 -61.29
N GLU A 443 -5.91 -34.00 -62.51
CA GLU A 443 -5.67 -33.09 -63.65
C GLU A 443 -6.95 -32.33 -64.05
N GLN A 444 -8.12 -32.95 -63.90
CA GLN A 444 -9.40 -32.32 -64.21
C GLN A 444 -9.82 -31.27 -63.15
N GLN A 445 -9.51 -31.50 -61.86
CA GLN A 445 -9.74 -30.51 -60.80
C GLN A 445 -8.78 -29.31 -60.89
N GLN A 446 -7.51 -29.53 -61.28
CA GLN A 446 -6.57 -28.41 -61.47
C GLN A 446 -6.96 -27.52 -62.66
N GLN A 447 -7.61 -28.07 -63.70
CA GLN A 447 -8.16 -27.24 -64.79
C GLN A 447 -9.39 -26.42 -64.37
N GLN A 448 -10.23 -26.90 -63.44
CA GLN A 448 -11.37 -26.11 -62.95
C GLN A 448 -10.97 -24.94 -62.04
N GLN A 449 -9.83 -25.02 -61.33
CA GLN A 449 -9.37 -23.92 -60.45
C GLN A 449 -8.68 -22.77 -61.19
N GLN A 450 -8.38 -22.90 -62.50
CA GLN A 450 -7.77 -21.82 -63.29
C GLN A 450 -8.78 -20.87 -63.96
N GLN A 451 -10.09 -20.96 -63.67
CA GLN A 451 -11.05 -19.95 -64.15
C GLN A 451 -10.90 -18.63 -63.36
N PRO A 452 -10.66 -17.49 -64.03
CA PRO A 452 -10.44 -16.21 -63.36
C PRO A 452 -11.76 -15.65 -62.79
N GLN A 453 -11.89 -15.70 -61.46
CA GLN A 453 -13.00 -15.03 -60.76
C GLN A 453 -12.92 -13.52 -60.98
N ARG A 454 -13.90 -12.98 -61.72
CA ARG A 454 -14.12 -11.55 -61.90
C ARG A 454 -14.51 -10.90 -60.57
N ARG A 455 -13.61 -10.10 -60.00
CA ARG A 455 -13.86 -9.24 -58.84
C ARG A 455 -14.96 -8.19 -59.13
N PRO A 456 -15.93 -7.97 -58.23
CA PRO A 456 -16.84 -6.83 -58.33
C PRO A 456 -16.14 -5.55 -57.83
N ARG A 457 -16.27 -4.48 -58.62
CA ARG A 457 -15.77 -3.12 -58.37
C ARG A 457 -16.38 -2.54 -57.08
N GLN A 458 -15.54 -2.17 -56.12
CA GLN A 458 -15.93 -1.32 -54.99
C GLN A 458 -15.94 0.16 -55.41
N ARG A 459 -17.03 0.86 -55.09
CA ARG A 459 -17.21 2.31 -55.24
C ARG A 459 -16.56 3.08 -54.07
N PRO A 460 -16.03 4.29 -54.28
CA PRO A 460 -15.47 5.12 -53.23
C PRO A 460 -16.58 5.83 -52.44
N ARG A 461 -16.50 5.78 -51.11
CA ARG A 461 -17.42 6.48 -50.19
C ARG A 461 -16.80 7.83 -49.85
N THR A 462 -17.49 8.89 -50.26
CA THR A 462 -17.18 10.29 -49.97
C THR A 462 -17.32 10.60 -48.48
N ALA A 463 -16.42 11.47 -48.02
CA ALA A 463 -16.40 12.10 -46.71
C ALA A 463 -17.73 12.81 -46.40
N ASP A 464 -18.23 12.66 -45.17
CA ASP A 464 -19.25 13.55 -44.62
C ASP A 464 -18.76 14.11 -43.28
N LYS A 465 -18.49 15.42 -43.30
CA LYS A 465 -18.21 16.27 -42.14
C LYS A 465 -19.54 16.57 -41.48
N ARG A 466 -19.76 16.11 -40.25
CA ARG A 466 -20.79 16.71 -39.38
C ARG A 466 -20.24 16.93 -37.96
N GLN A 467 -20.02 18.21 -37.66
CA GLN A 467 -20.07 18.77 -36.31
C GLN A 467 -21.46 18.53 -35.70
N PRO A 468 -21.56 18.42 -34.37
CA PRO A 468 -22.72 18.92 -33.65
C PRO A 468 -22.39 20.17 -32.86
N ALA A 469 -23.36 21.06 -32.90
CA ALA A 469 -23.37 22.38 -32.35
C ALA A 469 -23.49 22.40 -30.81
N ARG A 470 -23.00 23.52 -30.27
CA ARG A 470 -23.29 24.05 -28.94
C ARG A 470 -24.79 23.95 -28.59
N GLY A 471 -25.10 23.22 -27.53
CA GLY A 471 -26.37 23.32 -26.81
C GLY A 471 -26.18 24.11 -25.52
N ARG A 472 -26.56 25.39 -25.53
CA ARG A 472 -26.84 26.17 -24.32
C ARG A 472 -27.94 25.45 -23.53
N ARG A 473 -27.75 25.22 -22.23
CA ARG A 473 -28.85 24.90 -21.32
C ARG A 473 -28.94 25.96 -20.24
N ALA A 474 -30.15 26.51 -20.15
CA ALA A 474 -30.55 27.58 -19.28
C ALA A 474 -30.57 27.17 -17.81
N THR A 475 -30.31 28.16 -16.97
CA THR A 475 -30.71 28.22 -15.57
C THR A 475 -32.22 28.07 -15.43
N PRO A 476 -32.69 27.54 -14.29
CA PRO A 476 -33.85 28.09 -13.64
C PRO A 476 -33.46 28.67 -12.28
N SER A 477 -33.56 29.99 -12.22
CA SER A 477 -33.91 30.72 -11.00
C SER A 477 -35.30 30.26 -10.57
N GLY A 478 -35.45 29.92 -9.29
CA GLY A 478 -36.70 29.50 -8.68
C GLY A 478 -36.63 29.70 -7.17
N ASN A 479 -36.96 30.93 -6.76
CA ASN A 479 -37.25 31.33 -5.39
C ASN A 479 -38.37 30.50 -4.76
N GLY A 480 -38.29 30.33 -3.44
CA GLY A 480 -39.44 30.54 -2.56
C GLY A 480 -39.86 29.36 -1.66
N CYS A 481 -39.99 29.69 -0.36
CA CYS A 481 -40.93 29.11 0.62
C CYS A 481 -40.58 27.69 1.13
N ASP A 482 -40.60 27.32 2.41
CA ASP A 482 -41.19 27.91 3.61
C ASP A 482 -40.49 27.41 4.88
N ALA A 483 -40.64 28.21 5.93
CA ALA A 483 -40.33 27.90 7.32
C ALA A 483 -41.28 26.84 7.92
N ALA A 484 -40.72 25.96 8.74
CA ALA A 484 -41.36 25.23 9.85
C ALA A 484 -40.22 24.68 10.71
N ALA A 485 -39.86 25.15 11.91
CA ALA A 485 -40.65 25.57 13.08
C ALA A 485 -41.59 24.48 13.62
N LEU A 486 -40.99 23.42 14.18
CA LEU A 486 -41.49 22.61 15.30
C LEU A 486 -40.24 22.17 16.09
N GLY A 487 -40.09 22.33 17.40
CA GLY A 487 -41.07 22.56 18.44
C GLY A 487 -41.06 21.39 19.43
N ASN A 488 -40.26 21.56 20.49
CA ASN A 488 -40.50 21.12 21.87
C ASN A 488 -40.50 19.63 22.31
N GLY A 489 -39.89 19.44 23.48
CA GLY A 489 -40.10 18.35 24.43
C GLY A 489 -38.80 17.58 24.73
N GLY A 490 -38.13 17.66 25.88
CA GLY A 490 -38.56 17.99 27.24
C GLY A 490 -38.23 16.81 28.18
N ALA A 491 -37.75 17.13 29.39
CA ALA A 491 -37.36 16.25 30.51
C ALA A 491 -35.94 15.65 30.42
N GLY A 492 -34.98 15.94 31.30
CA GLY A 492 -35.08 16.40 32.69
C GLY A 492 -35.11 15.20 33.65
N ALA A 493 -33.93 14.76 34.09
CA ALA A 493 -33.79 13.89 35.26
C ALA A 493 -32.41 14.11 35.90
N THR A 494 -32.39 15.04 36.84
CA THR A 494 -31.42 15.14 37.94
C THR A 494 -31.52 13.88 38.81
N GLY A 495 -30.41 13.16 38.96
CA GLY A 495 -30.27 12.06 39.91
C GLY A 495 -29.11 12.33 40.86
N GLN A 496 -29.41 13.03 41.95
CA GLN A 496 -28.62 12.99 43.19
C GLN A 496 -28.89 11.65 43.89
N GLY A 497 -27.85 11.01 44.41
CA GLY A 497 -27.93 9.83 45.28
C GLY A 497 -26.51 9.42 45.65
N SER A 498 -25.96 10.02 46.70
CA SER A 498 -26.01 9.52 48.09
C SER A 498 -24.90 8.53 48.37
N GLU A 499 -23.93 9.06 49.10
CA GLU A 499 -22.96 8.42 49.96
C GLU A 499 -23.54 7.19 50.68
N THR A 500 -22.83 6.07 50.63
CA THR A 500 -22.75 5.14 51.75
C THR A 500 -21.32 4.66 51.89
N SER A 501 -20.66 5.20 52.91
CA SER A 501 -19.48 4.65 53.55
C SER A 501 -19.76 3.22 54.01
N SER A 502 -18.81 2.31 53.81
CA SER A 502 -18.78 1.03 54.51
C SER A 502 -17.33 0.67 54.81
N SER A 503 -17.00 0.92 56.07
CA SER A 503 -15.79 0.56 56.79
C SER A 503 -15.90 -0.89 57.29
N THR A 504 -14.90 -1.71 56.97
CA THR A 504 -14.45 -2.95 57.65
C THR A 504 -13.30 -3.46 56.77
N GLY A 505 -12.05 -3.66 57.19
CA GLY A 505 -11.43 -4.04 58.46
C GLY A 505 -10.30 -5.04 58.07
N PRO A 506 -9.11 -5.03 58.72
CA PRO A 506 -7.93 -5.72 58.21
C PRO A 506 -7.82 -7.17 58.71
N ALA A 507 -7.16 -8.04 57.94
CA ALA A 507 -6.63 -9.33 58.38
C ALA A 507 -5.36 -9.61 57.57
N GLU A 508 -4.17 -9.43 58.16
CA GLU A 508 -3.39 -10.50 58.79
C GLU A 508 -2.95 -11.60 57.80
N GLY A 509 -1.67 -11.56 57.39
CA GLY A 509 -0.92 -12.77 56.99
C GLY A 509 -0.53 -13.59 58.23
N PRO A 510 0.50 -14.49 58.22
CA PRO A 510 1.43 -14.93 57.15
C PRO A 510 1.54 -16.50 57.20
N PRO A 511 2.67 -17.22 56.94
CA PRO A 511 3.96 -16.92 56.30
C PRO A 511 4.50 -17.97 55.28
N HIS A 512 5.57 -17.55 54.58
CA HIS A 512 6.80 -18.22 54.07
C HIS A 512 7.07 -19.72 54.38
N PRO A 513 7.91 -20.39 53.56
CA PRO A 513 9.38 -20.24 53.65
C PRO A 513 10.03 -19.33 52.60
#